data_AF-A0A7C1A7I4-F1
#
_entry.id   AF-A0A7C1A7I4-F1
#
_cell.length_a   1.000
_cell.length_b   1.000
_cell.length_c   1.000
_cell.angle_alpha   90.00
_cell.angle_beta   90.00
_cell.angle_gamma   90.00
#
_symmetry.space_group_name_H-M   'P 1'
#
loop_
_entity.id
_entity.type
_entity.pdbx_description
1 polymer ?
#
loop_
_entity_poly.entity_id
_entity_poly.type
_entity_poly.pdbx_seq_one_letter_code
_entity_poly.pdbx_strand_id
1 'polypeptide(L)' 'MKSGESETVEFKKSTGEWKEIVETISAFANKKGGVILVGVDEKKEVCGVSIGKGTI' A
#
# COMPACT_ATOMS: atom_id res chain seq x y z
N MET A 1 15.66 12.89 7.26
CA MET A 1 14.46 12.81 6.39
C MET A 1 13.77 11.48 6.64
N LYS A 2 12.71 11.45 7.46
CA LYS A 2 11.91 10.24 7.75
C LYS A 2 10.58 10.35 7.00
N SER A 3 10.62 10.19 5.68
CA SER A 3 9.43 10.23 4.81
C SER A 3 9.10 8.82 4.33
N GLY A 4 8.95 7.89 5.28
CA GLY A 4 8.43 6.57 4.99
C GLY A 4 6.93 6.68 4.96
N GLU A 5 6.28 6.36 6.07
CA GLU A 5 4.83 6.48 6.24
C GLU A 5 4.43 7.89 6.67
N SER A 6 3.29 8.34 6.17
CA SER A 6 2.65 9.59 6.60
C SER A 6 1.14 9.36 6.57
N GLU A 7 0.37 10.27 7.17
CA GLU A 7 -1.10 10.17 7.18
C GLU A 7 -1.74 10.09 5.79
N THR A 8 -0.96 10.36 4.74
CA THR A 8 -1.35 10.29 3.32
C THR A 8 -0.55 9.26 2.53
N VAL A 9 0.34 8.46 3.15
CA VAL A 9 1.21 7.49 2.47
C VAL A 9 1.27 6.19 3.25
N GLU A 10 0.76 5.13 2.65
CA GLU A 10 0.68 3.79 3.25
C GLU A 10 1.47 2.77 2.44
N PHE A 11 2.25 1.90 3.10
CA PHE A 11 3.02 0.85 2.41
C PHE A 11 2.40 -0.51 2.64
N LYS A 12 2.32 -1.29 1.56
CA LYS A 12 1.91 -2.70 1.61
C LYS A 12 3.00 -3.54 0.96
N LYS A 13 3.35 -4.68 1.58
CA LYS A 13 4.34 -5.61 0.98
C LYS A 13 3.81 -6.29 -0.28
N SER A 14 2.52 -6.62 -0.32
CA SER A 14 1.92 -7.44 -1.37
C SER A 14 0.51 -6.97 -1.75
N THR A 15 0.11 -7.20 -3.00
CA THR A 15 -1.27 -6.97 -3.47
C THR A 15 -2.28 -7.99 -2.96
N GLY A 16 -1.85 -9.01 -2.20
CA GLY A 16 -2.74 -9.93 -1.49
C GLY A 16 -3.62 -9.23 -0.46
N GLU A 17 -3.16 -8.09 0.07
CA GLU A 17 -3.88 -7.26 1.03
C GLU A 17 -4.85 -6.29 0.34
N TRP A 18 -5.41 -6.68 -0.83
CA TRP A 18 -6.31 -5.83 -1.63
C TRP A 18 -7.52 -5.33 -0.83
N LYS A 19 -8.01 -6.14 0.12
CA LYS A 19 -9.11 -5.77 1.00
C LYS A 19 -8.74 -4.58 1.88
N GLU A 20 -7.58 -4.63 2.52
CA GLU A 20 -7.05 -3.51 3.29
C GLU A 20 -6.77 -2.30 2.40
N ILE A 21 -6.22 -2.50 1.20
CA ILE A 21 -6.01 -1.41 0.23
C ILE A 21 -7.33 -0.70 -0.07
N VAL A 22 -8.42 -1.43 -0.28
CA VAL A 22 -9.75 -0.83 -0.53
C VAL A 22 -10.27 -0.08 0.71
N GLU A 23 -10.08 -0.61 1.92
CA GLU A 23 -10.42 0.10 3.15
C GLU A 23 -9.61 1.39 3.31
N THR A 24 -8.31 1.35 3.04
CA THR A 24 -7.42 2.52 3.04
C THR A 24 -7.83 3.53 1.97
N ILE A 25 -8.18 3.08 0.76
CA ILE A 25 -8.69 3.96 -0.31
C ILE A 25 -9.97 4.66 0.17
N SER A 26 -10.88 3.94 0.82
CA SER A 26 -12.09 4.53 1.39
C SER A 26 -11.76 5.56 2.48
N ALA A 27 -10.82 5.26 3.37
CA ALA A 27 -10.37 6.20 4.40
C ALA A 27 -9.70 7.45 3.78
N PHE A 28 -8.87 7.28 2.74
CA PHE A 28 -8.24 8.37 2.01
C PHE A 28 -9.23 9.22 1.21
N ALA A 29 -10.24 8.60 0.59
CA ALA A 29 -11.30 9.30 -0.12
C ALA A 29 -12.12 10.22 0.81
N ASN A 30 -12.30 9.81 2.08
CA ASN A 30 -12.94 10.63 3.10
C ASN A 30 -12.01 11.68 3.75
N LYS A 31 -10.69 11.54 3.56
CA LYS A 31 -9.66 12.47 4.04
C LYS A 31 -9.16 13.36 2.88
N LYS A 32 -7.95 13.91 2.99
CA LYS A 32 -7.30 14.74 1.96
C LYS A 32 -6.75 13.91 0.77
N GLY A 33 -7.19 12.67 0.59
CA GLY A 33 -6.57 11.70 -0.31
C GLY A 33 -5.30 11.07 0.27
N GLY A 34 -4.67 10.20 -0.51
CA GLY A 34 -3.43 9.54 -0.14
C GLY A 34 -2.89 8.64 -1.25
N VAL A 35 -1.69 8.10 -1.02
CA VAL A 35 -0.95 7.24 -1.93
C VAL A 35 -0.67 5.92 -1.22
N ILE A 36 -0.95 4.81 -1.90
CA ILE A 36 -0.63 3.48 -1.39
C ILE A 36 0.52 2.94 -2.23
N LEU A 37 1.67 2.72 -1.60
CA LEU A 37 2.83 2.09 -2.23
C LEU A 37 2.83 0.61 -1.93
N VAL A 38 2.58 -0.20 -2.96
CA VAL A 38 2.65 -1.64 -2.85
C VAL A 38 4.02 -2.13 -3.35
N GLY A 39 4.62 -3.09 -2.64
CA GLY A 39 5.92 -3.69 -2.99
C GLY A 39 7.08 -3.11 -2.21
N VAL A 40 6.81 -2.52 -1.05
CA VAL A 40 7.82 -1.96 -0.16
C VAL A 40 7.77 -2.70 1.17
N ASP A 41 8.93 -3.17 1.61
CA ASP A 41 9.11 -3.85 2.90
C ASP A 41 9.14 -2.84 4.06
N GLU A 42 8.94 -3.31 5.29
CA GLU A 42 9.10 -2.53 6.53
C GLU A 42 10.50 -1.89 6.66
N LYS A 43 11.49 -2.45 5.97
CA LYS A 43 12.84 -1.87 5.81
C LYS A 43 12.94 -0.77 4.76
N LYS A 44 11.83 -0.40 4.10
CA LYS A 44 11.75 0.52 2.96
C LYS A 44 12.52 0.06 1.73
N GLU A 45 12.75 -1.24 1.64
CA GLU A 45 13.36 -1.86 0.48
C GLU A 45 12.26 -2.19 -0.53
N VAL A 46 12.49 -1.88 -1.81
CA VAL A 46 11.56 -2.22 -2.88
C VAL A 46 11.68 -3.73 -3.13
N CYS A 47 10.81 -4.51 -2.50
CA CYS A 47 10.73 -5.95 -2.73
C CYS A 47 10.02 -6.31 -4.03
N GLY A 48 9.32 -5.34 -4.65
CA GLY A 48 8.50 -5.58 -5.84
C GLY A 48 7.18 -6.25 -5.49
N VAL A 49 6.21 -6.13 -6.40
CA VAL A 49 4.88 -6.73 -6.23
C VAL A 49 4.69 -7.88 -7.20
N SER A 50 4.46 -9.08 -6.69
CA SER A 50 3.96 -10.19 -7.50
C SER A 50 2.45 -10.05 -7.68
N ILE A 51 2.06 -9.16 -8.59
CA ILE A 51 0.66 -9.05 -9.05
C ILE A 51 0.44 -10.15 -10.07
N GLY A 52 0.08 -11.34 -9.58
CA GLY A 52 -0.30 -12.44 -10.45
C GLY A 52 0.20 -13.79 -9.97
N LYS A 53 -0.67 -14.50 -9.26
CA LYS A 53 -0.88 -15.95 -9.41
C LYS A 53 -2.14 -16.34 -8.64
N GLY A 54 -3.23 -16.64 -9.36
CA GLY A 54 -4.38 -17.30 -8.76
C GLY A 54 -5.75 -16.64 -8.96
N THR A 55 -6.03 -16.07 -10.13
CA THR A 55 -7.41 -16.18 -10.65
C THR A 55 -7.54 -17.59 -11.21
N ILE A 56 -8.20 -18.47 -10.44
CA ILE A 56 -8.92 -19.66 -10.92
C ILE A 56 -10.35 -19.53 -10.44
#